data_AF-A0A9X8VIA8-F1
#
_entry.id   AF-A0A9X8VIA8-F1
#
_cell.length_a   1.000
_cell.length_b   1.000
_cell.length_c   1.000
_cell.angle_alpha   90.00
_cell.angle_beta   90.00
_cell.angle_gamma   90.00
#
_symmetry.space_group_name_H-M   'P 1'
#
loop_
_entity.id
_entity.type
_entity.pdbx_description
1 polymer ?
#
loop_
_entity_poly.entity_id
_entity_poly.type
_entity_poly.pdbx_seq_one_letter_code
_entity_poly.pdbx_strand_id
1 'polypeptide(L)'
;METRYPIRQANGKDFDSQEEILTLLRQEKHGRWLSGSNDMWHGGIHISRNTAPWSVLTPDTGDDAVPLQCIASGELVAWRVCQDYVMGNLGDKPLQYSPSFLLVRSVHKPTKDSSTWLCFYTLYMHLAPLSCYPKWSVYQVTPKGNGFIMRQYSGSEVPGQTAPPEVSHKARLHSGEQVLIERQETFLLHSGQAEVFGLAQKMKDGAPVGDKFWISARPAFVEPVGEQYGYLPGWMSVALKTGQFDTVVCPKVMTAIKAGDAIGFLGKEEVPDEFCNVTADWFSHIEVLSNDG
;
A
#
# COMPACT_ATOMS: atom_id res chain seq x y z
N MET A 1 -24.16 6.15 -7.19
CA MET A 1 -22.71 6.35 -6.99
C MET A 1 -22.11 4.97 -6.83
N GLU A 2 -20.95 4.71 -7.44
CA GLU A 2 -20.24 3.45 -7.20
C GLU A 2 -19.54 3.53 -5.84
N THR A 3 -19.69 2.48 -5.04
CA THR A 3 -19.03 2.34 -3.73
C THR A 3 -18.37 0.98 -3.61
N ARG A 4 -17.29 0.93 -2.85
CA ARG A 4 -16.56 -0.30 -2.48
C ARG A 4 -16.50 -0.42 -0.97
N TYR A 5 -16.38 -1.65 -0.51
CA TYR A 5 -16.04 -1.89 0.89
C TYR A 5 -14.59 -1.48 1.17
N PRO A 6 -14.27 -0.98 2.38
CA PRO A 6 -12.94 -0.46 2.68
C PRO A 6 -11.85 -1.54 2.77
N ILE A 7 -12.21 -2.82 2.77
CA ILE A 7 -11.30 -3.97 2.82
C ILE A 7 -11.56 -4.95 1.67
N ARG A 8 -10.56 -5.79 1.38
CA ARG A 8 -10.61 -6.93 0.47
C ARG A 8 -10.36 -8.22 1.22
N GLN A 9 -10.66 -9.35 0.57
CA GLN A 9 -10.20 -10.66 1.00
C GLN A 9 -8.68 -10.79 0.87
N ALA A 10 -8.10 -11.79 1.53
CA ALA A 10 -6.65 -12.08 1.50
C ALA A 10 -6.07 -12.25 0.07
N ASN A 11 -6.88 -12.73 -0.86
CA ASN A 11 -6.50 -12.92 -2.27
C ASN A 11 -6.60 -11.64 -3.12
N GLY A 12 -6.87 -10.48 -2.51
CA GLY A 12 -7.04 -9.21 -3.22
C GLY A 12 -8.37 -9.04 -3.94
N LYS A 13 -9.37 -9.93 -3.73
CA LYS A 13 -10.71 -9.78 -4.32
C LYS A 13 -11.67 -9.04 -3.39
N ASP A 14 -12.68 -8.45 -3.99
CA ASP A 14 -13.81 -7.86 -3.25
C ASP A 14 -14.64 -8.97 -2.57
N PHE A 15 -15.39 -8.60 -1.53
CA PHE A 15 -16.36 -9.47 -0.88
C PHE A 15 -17.66 -9.55 -1.70
N ASP A 16 -18.30 -10.72 -1.68
CA ASP A 16 -19.48 -10.98 -2.51
C ASP A 16 -20.79 -10.49 -1.84
N SER A 17 -20.78 -10.30 -0.52
CA SER A 17 -21.98 -9.90 0.25
C SER A 17 -21.68 -8.91 1.39
N GLN A 18 -22.71 -8.17 1.77
CA GLN A 18 -22.66 -7.27 2.93
C GLN A 18 -22.54 -8.05 4.24
N GLU A 19 -23.22 -9.19 4.33
CA GLU A 19 -23.25 -10.06 5.49
C GLU A 19 -21.87 -10.59 5.87
N GLU A 20 -21.04 -10.94 4.88
CA GLU A 20 -19.65 -11.37 5.12
C GLU A 20 -18.83 -10.30 5.83
N ILE A 21 -18.87 -9.06 5.31
CA ILE A 21 -18.11 -7.95 5.89
C ILE A 21 -18.66 -7.57 7.25
N LEU A 22 -19.98 -7.48 7.41
CA LEU A 22 -20.56 -7.20 8.72
C LEU A 22 -20.19 -8.28 9.75
N THR A 23 -20.11 -9.54 9.33
CA THR A 23 -19.67 -10.64 10.19
C THR A 23 -18.21 -10.46 10.62
N LEU A 24 -17.33 -10.02 9.71
CA LEU A 24 -15.94 -9.69 10.05
C LEU A 24 -15.87 -8.47 10.98
N LEU A 25 -16.49 -7.35 10.63
CA LEU A 25 -16.43 -6.11 11.42
C LEU A 25 -17.01 -6.29 12.84
N ARG A 26 -17.97 -7.20 13.03
CA ARG A 26 -18.47 -7.57 14.38
C ARG A 26 -17.41 -8.24 15.26
N GLN A 27 -16.31 -8.72 14.70
CA GLN A 27 -15.19 -9.30 15.45
C GLN A 27 -14.19 -8.23 15.92
N GLU A 28 -14.31 -6.98 15.46
CA GLU A 28 -13.46 -5.90 15.94
C GLU A 28 -13.63 -5.71 17.45
N LYS A 29 -12.48 -5.62 18.14
CA LYS A 29 -12.41 -5.43 19.60
C LYS A 29 -12.79 -4.01 20.01
N HIS A 30 -12.47 -3.04 19.17
CA HIS A 30 -12.63 -1.62 19.42
C HIS A 30 -13.34 -0.93 18.26
N GLY A 31 -13.85 0.27 18.51
CA GLY A 31 -14.33 1.17 17.46
C GLY A 31 -15.50 0.66 16.62
N ARG A 32 -16.48 -0.01 17.25
CA ARG A 32 -17.76 -0.29 16.60
C ARG A 32 -18.59 0.99 16.56
N TRP A 33 -19.22 1.27 15.42
CA TRP A 33 -20.24 2.31 15.36
C TRP A 33 -21.53 1.82 16.06
N LEU A 34 -22.24 2.60 16.90
CA LEU A 34 -22.08 4.00 17.33
C LEU A 34 -21.40 4.15 18.71
N SER A 35 -21.17 3.05 19.43
CA SER A 35 -20.58 3.06 20.78
C SER A 35 -19.23 2.34 20.78
N GLY A 36 -18.20 3.06 21.21
CA GLY A 36 -16.87 2.50 21.43
C GLY A 36 -16.84 1.54 22.61
N SER A 37 -15.75 0.77 22.73
CA SER A 37 -15.52 -0.14 23.86
C SER A 37 -15.28 0.59 25.20
N ASN A 38 -15.21 1.91 25.18
CA ASN A 38 -15.10 2.79 26.34
C ASN A 38 -16.46 3.41 26.75
N ASP A 39 -17.57 2.88 26.23
CA ASP A 39 -18.93 3.40 26.44
C ASP A 39 -19.13 4.86 25.99
N MET A 40 -18.24 5.37 25.14
CA MET A 40 -18.35 6.70 24.54
C MET A 40 -18.84 6.62 23.10
N TRP A 41 -19.37 7.74 22.60
CA TRP A 41 -19.76 7.91 21.21
C TRP A 41 -18.54 7.70 20.29
N HIS A 42 -18.73 6.91 19.25
CA HIS A 42 -17.69 6.57 18.28
C HIS A 42 -18.15 6.94 16.86
N GLY A 43 -17.48 7.93 16.25
CA GLY A 43 -17.87 8.55 14.98
C GLY A 43 -17.61 7.69 13.74
N GLY A 44 -16.87 6.59 13.87
CA GLY A 44 -16.41 5.78 12.75
C GLY A 44 -16.43 4.28 12.99
N ILE A 45 -15.68 3.57 12.15
CA ILE A 45 -15.38 2.15 12.29
C ILE A 45 -13.87 1.94 12.39
N HIS A 46 -13.44 0.92 13.12
CA HIS A 46 -12.07 0.42 13.05
C HIS A 46 -11.99 -0.78 12.10
N ILE A 47 -10.89 -0.85 11.36
CA ILE A 47 -10.46 -2.04 10.65
C ILE A 47 -9.08 -2.38 11.20
N SER A 48 -8.95 -3.51 11.86
CA SER A 48 -7.68 -3.96 12.44
C SER A 48 -7.15 -5.21 11.75
N ARG A 49 -5.92 -5.60 12.11
CA ARG A 49 -5.33 -6.88 11.75
C ARG A 49 -6.15 -8.10 12.21
N ASN A 50 -7.14 -7.93 13.08
CA ASN A 50 -8.06 -9.01 13.45
C ASN A 50 -9.00 -9.38 12.29
N THR A 51 -9.49 -8.38 11.53
CA THR A 51 -10.41 -8.60 10.40
C THR A 51 -9.72 -8.58 9.04
N ALA A 52 -8.61 -7.86 8.93
CA ALA A 52 -7.81 -7.75 7.71
C ALA A 52 -6.29 -7.88 8.01
N PRO A 53 -5.81 -9.05 8.48
CA PRO A 53 -4.38 -9.24 8.80
C PRO A 53 -3.45 -9.02 7.61
N TRP A 54 -3.92 -9.31 6.40
CA TRP A 54 -3.20 -9.08 5.14
C TRP A 54 -3.10 -7.58 4.76
N SER A 55 -3.77 -6.67 5.48
CA SER A 55 -3.65 -5.22 5.24
C SER A 55 -2.53 -4.57 6.07
N VAL A 56 -1.69 -5.37 6.74
CA VAL A 56 -0.45 -4.89 7.38
C VAL A 56 0.72 -5.04 6.40
N LEU A 57 1.30 -3.90 6.01
CA LEU A 57 2.50 -3.89 5.18
C LEU A 57 3.75 -3.98 6.05
N THR A 58 4.51 -5.05 5.89
CA THR A 58 5.86 -5.20 6.43
C THR A 58 6.83 -5.51 5.30
N PRO A 59 8.16 -5.39 5.51
CA PRO A 59 9.15 -5.84 4.55
C PRO A 59 8.96 -7.31 4.11
N ASP A 60 8.43 -8.16 5.01
CA ASP A 60 8.28 -9.60 4.79
C ASP A 60 6.92 -9.98 4.16
N THR A 61 5.89 -9.13 4.25
CA THR A 61 4.53 -9.43 3.76
C THR A 61 4.17 -8.73 2.46
N GLY A 62 5.09 -7.95 1.87
CA GLY A 62 4.79 -7.06 0.76
C GLY A 62 4.03 -7.71 -0.41
N ASP A 63 4.45 -8.90 -0.86
CA ASP A 63 3.82 -9.58 -2.01
C ASP A 63 2.36 -10.01 -1.75
N ASP A 64 2.02 -10.29 -0.48
CA ASP A 64 0.69 -10.76 -0.06
C ASP A 64 -0.14 -9.64 0.59
N ALA A 65 0.44 -8.45 0.76
CA ALA A 65 -0.22 -7.34 1.44
C ALA A 65 -1.30 -6.73 0.54
N VAL A 66 -2.54 -6.66 1.06
CA VAL A 66 -3.67 -6.08 0.34
C VAL A 66 -4.06 -4.75 0.98
N PRO A 67 -3.99 -3.61 0.27
CA PRO A 67 -4.30 -2.31 0.83
C PRO A 67 -5.79 -2.15 1.10
N LEU A 68 -6.10 -1.24 2.01
CA LEU A 68 -7.44 -0.70 2.19
C LEU A 68 -7.91 0.01 0.91
N GLN A 69 -9.23 0.11 0.72
CA GLN A 69 -9.86 0.68 -0.46
C GLN A 69 -10.54 2.01 -0.17
N CYS A 70 -10.52 2.90 -1.17
CA CYS A 70 -11.38 4.07 -1.21
C CYS A 70 -12.85 3.63 -1.34
N ILE A 71 -13.71 4.12 -0.44
CA ILE A 71 -15.11 3.68 -0.33
C ILE A 71 -15.94 4.27 -1.46
N ALA A 72 -15.71 5.54 -1.80
CA ALA A 72 -16.47 6.25 -2.82
C ALA A 72 -15.55 7.14 -3.66
N SER A 73 -15.82 7.22 -4.96
CA SER A 73 -15.07 8.08 -5.86
C SER A 73 -15.23 9.55 -5.46
N GLY A 74 -14.15 10.31 -5.55
CA GLY A 74 -14.12 11.70 -5.11
C GLY A 74 -12.82 12.40 -5.44
N GLU A 75 -12.47 13.36 -4.62
CA GLU A 75 -11.33 14.26 -4.77
C GLU A 75 -10.47 14.24 -3.51
N LEU A 76 -9.14 14.18 -3.67
CA LEU A 76 -8.19 14.32 -2.56
C LEU A 76 -8.23 15.77 -2.07
N VAL A 77 -8.72 16.02 -0.85
CA VAL A 77 -8.89 17.40 -0.32
C VAL A 77 -7.98 17.74 0.85
N ALA A 78 -7.48 16.75 1.58
CA ALA A 78 -6.41 16.92 2.56
C ALA A 78 -5.71 15.59 2.81
N TRP A 79 -4.44 15.65 3.21
CA TRP A 79 -3.71 14.49 3.68
C TRP A 79 -2.60 14.87 4.65
N ARG A 80 -2.08 13.86 5.35
CA ARG A 80 -0.79 13.89 6.03
C ARG A 80 -0.07 12.58 5.72
N VAL A 81 1.12 12.67 5.12
CA VAL A 81 2.02 11.52 4.96
C VAL A 81 3.15 11.69 5.96
N CYS A 82 3.21 10.83 6.97
CA CYS A 82 4.32 10.83 7.91
C CYS A 82 5.50 10.07 7.34
N GLN A 83 6.72 10.57 7.52
CA GLN A 83 7.92 9.87 7.07
C GLN A 83 8.13 8.59 7.86
N ASP A 84 7.88 8.65 9.17
CA ASP A 84 8.01 7.52 10.09
C ASP A 84 6.90 7.57 11.15
N TYR A 85 6.86 6.56 12.02
CA TYR A 85 6.03 6.57 13.22
C TYR A 85 6.38 7.75 14.12
N VAL A 86 5.36 8.37 14.70
CA VAL A 86 5.54 9.45 15.68
C VAL A 86 5.67 8.83 17.06
N MET A 87 6.65 9.32 17.83
CA MET A 87 6.87 8.95 19.21
C MET A 87 6.00 9.82 20.14
N GLY A 88 5.11 9.20 20.90
CA GLY A 88 4.50 9.76 22.10
C GLY A 88 5.11 9.15 23.36
N ASN A 89 4.78 9.72 24.52
CA ASN A 89 5.22 9.18 25.81
C ASN A 89 4.01 8.96 26.72
N LEU A 90 3.99 7.80 27.39
CA LEU A 90 3.15 7.56 28.56
C LEU A 90 4.07 7.41 29.79
N GLY A 91 4.24 8.50 30.54
CA GLY A 91 5.31 8.58 31.54
C GLY A 91 6.67 8.38 30.87
N ASP A 92 7.44 7.40 31.34
CA ASP A 92 8.76 7.05 30.78
C ASP A 92 8.69 6.02 29.64
N LYS A 93 7.49 5.59 29.25
CA LYS A 93 7.31 4.58 28.19
C LYS A 93 7.11 5.26 26.84
N PRO A 94 8.05 5.09 25.89
CA PRO A 94 7.84 5.56 24.53
C PRO A 94 6.75 4.71 23.85
N LEU A 95 5.85 5.37 23.13
CA LEU A 95 4.76 4.78 22.36
C LEU A 95 4.86 5.25 20.91
N GLN A 96 4.64 4.37 19.96
CA GLN A 96 4.60 4.69 18.54
C GLN A 96 3.17 4.70 18.00
N TYR A 97 2.85 5.70 17.18
CA TYR A 97 1.60 5.72 16.43
C TYR A 97 1.80 6.41 15.08
N SER A 98 0.95 6.09 14.10
CA SER A 98 0.93 6.80 12.82
C SER A 98 -0.22 7.80 12.77
N PRO A 99 0.07 9.11 12.62
CA PRO A 99 -0.94 10.11 12.33
C PRO A 99 -1.12 10.35 10.82
N SER A 100 -0.65 9.45 9.96
CA SER A 100 -0.90 9.57 8.52
C SER A 100 -2.38 9.38 8.22
N PHE A 101 -2.94 10.26 7.38
CA PHE A 101 -4.34 10.21 7.01
C PHE A 101 -4.57 10.68 5.57
N LEU A 102 -5.72 10.28 5.03
CA LEU A 102 -6.26 10.79 3.77
C LEU A 102 -7.71 11.26 3.99
N LEU A 103 -8.04 12.44 3.44
CA LEU A 103 -9.40 12.97 3.39
C LEU A 103 -9.87 13.06 1.92
N VAL A 104 -10.95 12.34 1.61
CA VAL A 104 -11.58 12.35 0.29
C VAL A 104 -12.92 13.06 0.38
N ARG A 105 -13.16 14.02 -0.53
CA ARG A 105 -14.47 14.65 -0.70
C ARG A 105 -15.22 13.99 -1.85
N SER A 106 -16.43 13.56 -1.60
CA SER A 106 -17.29 12.88 -2.56
C SER A 106 -18.61 13.64 -2.72
N VAL A 107 -19.17 13.61 -3.93
CA VAL A 107 -20.47 14.24 -4.22
C VAL A 107 -21.37 13.23 -4.92
N HIS A 108 -22.38 12.75 -4.22
CA HIS A 108 -23.42 11.93 -4.83
C HIS A 108 -24.48 12.83 -5.49
N LYS A 109 -24.68 12.64 -6.79
CA LYS A 109 -25.62 13.40 -7.61
C LYS A 109 -26.74 12.47 -8.11
N PRO A 110 -27.76 12.16 -7.30
CA PRO A 110 -28.83 11.24 -7.68
C PRO A 110 -29.70 11.80 -8.81
N THR A 111 -29.84 13.12 -8.89
CA THR A 111 -30.58 13.82 -9.95
C THR A 111 -29.77 14.99 -10.51
N LYS A 112 -30.31 15.64 -11.56
CA LYS A 112 -29.75 16.89 -12.09
C LYS A 112 -30.00 18.10 -11.18
N ASP A 113 -30.96 18.00 -10.26
CA ASP A 113 -31.24 19.04 -9.28
C ASP A 113 -30.18 19.03 -8.18
N SER A 114 -29.41 20.12 -8.08
CA SER A 114 -28.34 20.27 -7.10
C SER A 114 -28.84 20.30 -5.65
N SER A 115 -30.12 20.59 -5.41
CA SER A 115 -30.71 20.53 -4.05
C SER A 115 -30.78 19.11 -3.50
N THR A 116 -30.70 18.10 -4.38
CA THR A 116 -30.71 16.67 -4.03
C THR A 116 -29.32 16.06 -3.93
N TRP A 117 -28.26 16.85 -4.14
CA TRP A 117 -26.90 16.35 -4.08
C TRP A 117 -26.46 16.20 -2.63
N LEU A 118 -25.69 15.14 -2.36
CA LEU A 118 -25.07 14.89 -1.06
C LEU A 118 -23.55 15.02 -1.19
N CYS A 119 -22.99 16.03 -0.54
CA CYS A 119 -21.57 16.23 -0.34
C CYS A 119 -21.15 15.63 1.00
N PHE A 120 -20.24 14.66 0.95
CA PHE A 120 -19.72 14.02 2.14
C PHE A 120 -18.21 13.82 2.02
N TYR A 121 -17.58 13.58 3.15
CA TYR A 121 -16.15 13.38 3.29
C TYR A 121 -15.91 12.01 3.90
N THR A 122 -14.86 11.33 3.44
CA THR A 122 -14.37 10.11 4.07
C THR A 122 -12.96 10.35 4.55
N LEU A 123 -12.77 10.23 5.87
CA LEU A 123 -11.51 10.38 6.55
C LEU A 123 -10.95 9.00 6.89
N TYR A 124 -9.76 8.69 6.35
CA TYR A 124 -9.01 7.48 6.63
C TYR A 124 -7.82 7.83 7.51
N MET A 125 -7.83 7.41 8.78
CA MET A 125 -6.79 7.72 9.76
C MET A 125 -5.96 6.48 10.12
N HIS A 126 -4.82 6.72 10.76
CA HIS A 126 -3.89 5.69 11.22
C HIS A 126 -3.38 4.82 10.06
N LEU A 127 -3.13 5.43 8.90
CA LEU A 127 -2.53 4.73 7.76
C LEU A 127 -1.04 4.51 8.02
N ALA A 128 -0.46 3.43 7.47
CA ALA A 128 0.97 3.15 7.60
C ALA A 128 1.82 4.35 7.09
N PRO A 129 2.86 4.77 7.84
CA PRO A 129 3.77 5.84 7.42
C PRO A 129 4.63 5.41 6.23
N LEU A 130 5.31 6.38 5.61
CA LEU A 130 6.16 6.15 4.44
C LEU A 130 7.28 5.13 4.71
N SER A 131 7.81 5.08 5.93
CA SER A 131 8.84 4.11 6.36
C SER A 131 8.41 2.64 6.25
N CYS A 132 7.11 2.34 6.23
CA CYS A 132 6.60 0.98 6.04
C CYS A 132 6.64 0.51 4.58
N TYR A 133 6.72 1.43 3.61
CA TYR A 133 6.73 1.09 2.20
C TYR A 133 8.16 0.73 1.76
N PRO A 134 8.39 -0.44 1.16
CA PRO A 134 9.73 -0.84 0.75
C PRO A 134 10.24 0.10 -0.34
N LYS A 135 11.55 0.36 -0.33
CA LYS A 135 12.24 1.04 -1.43
C LYS A 135 12.85 0.01 -2.34
N TRP A 136 12.50 0.08 -3.61
CA TRP A 136 13.04 -0.77 -4.65
C TRP A 136 13.95 0.05 -5.55
N SER A 137 15.04 -0.57 -5.98
CA SER A 137 16.00 0.07 -6.86
C SER A 137 15.53 -0.03 -8.31
N VAL A 138 15.53 1.09 -9.00
CA VAL A 138 15.34 1.15 -10.45
C VAL A 138 16.70 0.95 -11.09
N TYR A 139 16.79 -0.02 -11.99
CA TYR A 139 17.99 -0.33 -12.76
C TYR A 139 17.77 -0.01 -14.24
N GLN A 140 18.85 0.36 -14.92
CA GLN A 140 18.91 0.47 -16.37
C GLN A 140 19.78 -0.62 -16.95
N VAL A 141 19.34 -1.20 -18.07
CA VAL A 141 20.09 -2.22 -18.81
C VAL A 141 21.27 -1.57 -19.53
N THR A 142 22.48 -2.03 -19.24
CA THR A 142 23.71 -1.51 -19.82
C THR A 142 23.86 -1.95 -21.29
N PRO A 143 24.80 -1.37 -22.07
CA PRO A 143 25.11 -1.87 -23.41
C PRO A 143 25.51 -3.35 -23.46
N LYS A 144 26.18 -3.86 -22.42
CA LYS A 144 26.54 -5.28 -22.29
C LYS A 144 25.35 -6.17 -21.95
N GLY A 145 24.29 -5.59 -21.38
CA GLY A 145 23.00 -6.23 -21.15
C GLY A 145 22.06 -6.17 -22.36
N ASN A 146 22.52 -5.79 -23.56
CA ASN A 146 21.63 -5.83 -24.72
C ASN A 146 21.29 -7.29 -25.11
N GLY A 147 20.00 -7.60 -25.24
CA GLY A 147 19.56 -8.98 -25.47
C GLY A 147 19.61 -9.83 -24.20
N PHE A 148 19.43 -9.21 -23.04
CA PHE A 148 19.52 -9.88 -21.74
C PHE A 148 18.31 -10.76 -21.46
N ILE A 149 18.57 -11.95 -20.93
CA ILE A 149 17.58 -13.01 -20.78
C ILE A 149 16.62 -12.68 -19.63
N MET A 150 15.32 -12.80 -19.91
CA MET A 150 14.26 -12.80 -18.90
C MET A 150 13.93 -14.25 -18.53
N ARG A 151 13.91 -14.56 -17.23
CA ARG A 151 13.60 -15.88 -16.68
C ARG A 151 12.25 -15.88 -15.98
N GLN A 152 11.55 -17.01 -16.01
CA GLN A 152 10.21 -17.16 -15.47
C GLN A 152 10.16 -16.93 -13.97
N TYR A 153 9.09 -16.31 -13.47
CA TYR A 153 8.77 -16.21 -12.05
C TYR A 153 7.48 -16.98 -11.77
N SER A 154 7.54 -17.99 -10.89
CA SER A 154 6.39 -18.78 -10.43
C SER A 154 5.95 -18.46 -9.01
N GLY A 155 6.73 -17.67 -8.26
CA GLY A 155 6.44 -17.35 -6.85
C GLY A 155 6.82 -18.46 -5.87
N SER A 156 7.46 -19.53 -6.36
CA SER A 156 7.86 -20.69 -5.57
C SER A 156 9.35 -20.96 -5.63
N GLU A 157 10.13 -20.04 -6.20
CA GLU A 157 11.57 -20.15 -6.28
C GLU A 157 12.25 -20.10 -4.91
N VAL A 158 13.22 -21.00 -4.71
CA VAL A 158 14.00 -21.08 -3.48
C VAL A 158 15.44 -20.62 -3.73
N PRO A 159 16.04 -19.78 -2.88
CA PRO A 159 17.43 -19.37 -3.03
C PRO A 159 18.38 -20.59 -3.07
N GLY A 160 19.35 -20.55 -3.98
CA GLY A 160 20.33 -21.62 -4.20
C GLY A 160 19.87 -22.73 -5.16
N GLN A 161 18.63 -22.72 -5.64
CA GLN A 161 18.20 -23.64 -6.70
C GLN A 161 18.80 -23.25 -8.06
N THR A 162 18.68 -24.14 -9.06
CA THR A 162 19.02 -23.81 -10.46
C THR A 162 18.18 -22.64 -10.98
N ALA A 163 18.80 -21.69 -11.66
CA ALA A 163 18.13 -20.51 -12.19
C ALA A 163 16.89 -20.88 -13.03
N PRO A 164 15.74 -20.22 -12.82
CA PRO A 164 14.50 -20.54 -13.54
C PRO A 164 14.67 -20.52 -15.05
N PRO A 165 13.87 -21.30 -15.82
CA PRO A 165 13.98 -21.33 -17.28
C PRO A 165 13.71 -19.95 -17.90
N GLU A 166 14.18 -19.73 -19.13
CA GLU A 166 13.87 -18.52 -19.87
C GLU A 166 12.36 -18.41 -20.12
N VAL A 167 11.81 -17.18 -20.09
CA VAL A 167 10.41 -16.94 -20.45
C VAL A 167 10.15 -17.39 -21.89
N SER A 168 11.01 -16.95 -22.82
CA SER A 168 11.10 -17.45 -24.19
C SER A 168 12.38 -16.92 -24.85
N HIS A 169 12.76 -17.47 -26.02
CA HIS A 169 13.88 -16.93 -26.81
C HIS A 169 13.68 -15.49 -27.31
N LYS A 170 12.44 -14.99 -27.32
CA LYS A 170 12.10 -13.62 -27.75
C LYS A 170 12.00 -12.63 -26.60
N ALA A 171 11.79 -13.12 -25.38
CA ALA A 171 11.69 -12.28 -24.18
C ALA A 171 13.09 -11.83 -23.77
N ARG A 172 13.46 -10.62 -24.18
CA ARG A 172 14.75 -10.00 -23.92
C ARG A 172 14.59 -8.58 -23.42
N LEU A 173 15.55 -8.16 -22.62
CA LEU A 173 15.78 -6.76 -22.29
C LEU A 173 16.84 -6.16 -23.22
N HIS A 174 16.65 -4.91 -23.59
CA HIS A 174 17.53 -4.15 -24.46
C HIS A 174 18.19 -3.00 -23.71
N SER A 175 19.36 -2.58 -24.19
CA SER A 175 20.09 -1.48 -23.57
C SER A 175 19.24 -0.21 -23.49
N GLY A 176 19.30 0.46 -22.35
CA GLY A 176 18.50 1.64 -22.05
C GLY A 176 17.12 1.34 -21.49
N GLU A 177 16.60 0.10 -21.58
CA GLU A 177 15.37 -0.26 -20.88
C GLU A 177 15.59 -0.21 -19.37
N GLN A 178 14.56 0.23 -18.64
CA GLN A 178 14.57 0.30 -17.19
C GLN A 178 13.72 -0.82 -16.59
N VAL A 179 14.16 -1.32 -15.45
CA VAL A 179 13.48 -2.34 -14.67
C VAL A 179 13.51 -1.97 -13.19
N LEU A 180 12.43 -2.25 -12.47
CA LEU A 180 12.38 -2.17 -11.03
C LEU A 180 12.80 -3.52 -10.46
N ILE A 181 13.78 -3.55 -9.55
CA ILE A 181 14.19 -4.78 -8.87
C ILE A 181 13.69 -4.72 -7.43
N GLU A 182 12.76 -5.62 -7.10
CA GLU A 182 12.07 -5.65 -5.80
C GLU A 182 12.90 -6.35 -4.72
N ARG A 183 13.52 -7.48 -5.09
CA ARG A 183 14.44 -8.23 -4.25
C ARG A 183 15.50 -8.91 -5.10
N GLN A 184 16.58 -9.33 -4.46
CA GLN A 184 17.65 -10.10 -5.08
C GLN A 184 17.79 -11.45 -4.39
N GLU A 185 17.95 -12.50 -5.19
CA GLU A 185 18.15 -13.87 -4.74
C GLU A 185 19.34 -14.49 -5.45
N THR A 186 19.94 -15.51 -4.84
CA THR A 186 21.03 -16.26 -5.48
C THR A 186 20.47 -17.52 -6.14
N PHE A 187 20.83 -17.77 -7.40
CA PHE A 187 20.53 -19.02 -8.10
C PHE A 187 21.79 -19.63 -8.70
N LEU A 188 21.77 -20.93 -8.94
CA LEU A 188 22.84 -21.66 -9.61
C LEU A 188 22.63 -21.64 -11.13
N LEU A 189 23.65 -21.24 -11.89
CA LEU A 189 23.69 -21.45 -13.33
C LEU A 189 23.86 -22.94 -13.64
N HIS A 190 23.59 -23.35 -14.89
CA HIS A 190 23.84 -24.72 -15.36
C HIS A 190 25.29 -25.20 -15.17
N SER A 191 26.25 -24.27 -15.10
CA SER A 191 27.65 -24.54 -14.78
C SER A 191 27.91 -24.88 -13.30
N GLY A 192 26.89 -24.79 -12.44
CA GLY A 192 27.02 -24.88 -10.98
C GLY A 192 27.48 -23.59 -10.30
N GLN A 193 27.76 -22.53 -11.07
CA GLN A 193 28.17 -21.24 -10.51
C GLN A 193 26.98 -20.50 -9.90
N ALA A 194 27.13 -20.02 -8.66
CA ALA A 194 26.16 -19.14 -8.03
C ALA A 194 26.20 -17.73 -8.63
N GLU A 195 25.04 -17.18 -8.93
CA GLU A 195 24.87 -15.83 -9.45
C GLU A 195 23.65 -15.16 -8.81
N VAL A 196 23.74 -13.84 -8.59
CA VAL A 196 22.65 -13.04 -8.03
C VAL A 196 21.69 -12.64 -9.15
N PHE A 197 20.41 -12.86 -8.93
CA PHE A 197 19.30 -12.46 -9.79
C PHE A 197 18.39 -11.48 -9.06
N GLY A 198 17.86 -10.50 -9.78
CA GLY A 198 16.82 -9.60 -9.30
C GLY A 198 15.45 -10.04 -9.78
N LEU A 199 14.46 -10.04 -8.89
CA LEU A 199 13.06 -10.15 -9.26
C LEU A 199 12.64 -8.80 -9.83
N ALA A 200 12.41 -8.76 -11.13
CA ALA A 200 12.29 -7.54 -11.90
C ALA A 200 10.91 -7.39 -12.55
N GLN A 201 10.51 -6.15 -12.75
CA GLN A 201 9.36 -5.76 -13.56
C GLN A 201 9.78 -4.62 -14.50
N LYS A 202 9.26 -4.60 -15.74
CA LYS A 202 9.62 -3.55 -16.70
C LYS A 202 9.09 -2.21 -16.24
N MET A 203 9.83 -1.13 -16.50
CA MET A 203 9.38 0.23 -16.24
C MET A 203 8.87 0.88 -17.54
N LYS A 204 7.73 1.56 -17.46
CA LYS A 204 7.19 2.40 -18.53
C LYS A 204 6.57 3.64 -17.92
N ASP A 205 6.93 4.82 -18.43
CA ASP A 205 6.42 6.12 -17.96
C ASP A 205 6.55 6.33 -16.43
N GLY A 206 7.60 5.78 -15.82
CA GLY A 206 7.87 5.87 -14.38
C GLY A 206 7.05 4.92 -13.50
N ALA A 207 6.36 3.94 -14.09
CA ALA A 207 5.62 2.92 -13.36
C ALA A 207 6.01 1.51 -13.80
N PRO A 208 5.99 0.52 -12.88
CA PRO A 208 6.19 -0.87 -13.25
C PRO A 208 5.01 -1.43 -14.04
N VAL A 209 5.28 -2.24 -15.07
CA VAL A 209 4.29 -2.81 -15.99
C VAL A 209 4.61 -4.26 -16.38
N GLY A 210 3.56 -5.03 -16.70
CA GLY A 210 3.67 -6.42 -17.15
C GLY A 210 3.89 -7.41 -16.00
N ASP A 211 4.20 -8.66 -16.32
CA ASP A 211 4.48 -9.68 -15.30
C ASP A 211 5.88 -9.53 -14.71
N LYS A 212 6.09 -10.04 -13.48
CA LYS A 212 7.42 -10.12 -12.86
C LYS A 212 8.26 -11.24 -13.51
N PHE A 213 9.57 -11.07 -13.54
CA PHE A 213 10.52 -12.03 -14.11
C PHE A 213 11.89 -11.91 -13.44
N TRP A 214 12.69 -12.99 -13.46
CA TRP A 214 14.06 -12.94 -12.95
C TRP A 214 15.04 -12.48 -14.04
N ILE A 215 15.99 -11.64 -13.65
CA ILE A 215 17.15 -11.24 -14.46
C ILE A 215 18.41 -11.32 -13.63
N SER A 216 19.57 -11.48 -14.25
CA SER A 216 20.81 -11.38 -13.49
C SER A 216 21.02 -9.95 -12.99
N ALA A 217 21.42 -9.82 -11.73
CA ALA A 217 21.68 -8.53 -11.09
C ALA A 217 23.16 -8.14 -11.16
N ARG A 218 23.94 -8.76 -12.07
CA ARG A 218 25.35 -8.41 -12.23
C ARG A 218 25.50 -6.96 -12.70
N PRO A 219 26.41 -6.18 -12.07
CA PRO A 219 26.68 -4.79 -12.47
C PRO A 219 27.09 -4.62 -13.94
N ALA A 220 27.60 -5.68 -14.57
CA ALA A 220 27.93 -5.65 -15.99
C ALA A 220 26.70 -5.52 -16.90
N PHE A 221 25.52 -5.98 -16.48
CA PHE A 221 24.30 -6.02 -17.30
C PHE A 221 23.25 -5.00 -16.91
N VAL A 222 23.18 -4.67 -15.62
CA VAL A 222 22.24 -3.69 -15.07
C VAL A 222 22.95 -2.80 -14.07
N GLU A 223 22.62 -1.51 -14.07
CA GLU A 223 23.17 -0.52 -13.14
C GLU A 223 22.05 0.30 -12.48
N PRO A 224 22.16 0.65 -11.19
CA PRO A 224 21.13 1.40 -10.49
C PRO A 224 21.08 2.85 -10.99
N VAL A 225 19.88 3.34 -11.25
CA VAL A 225 19.62 4.71 -11.75
C VAL A 225 18.64 5.49 -10.88
N GLY A 226 18.04 4.86 -9.87
CA GLY A 226 17.15 5.53 -8.94
C GLY A 226 16.48 4.57 -7.96
N GLU A 227 15.53 5.09 -7.19
CA GLU A 227 14.70 4.33 -6.25
C GLU A 227 13.23 4.69 -6.45
N GLN A 228 12.36 3.72 -6.18
CA GLN A 228 10.92 3.92 -6.13
C GLN A 228 10.32 3.15 -4.95
N TYR A 229 9.31 3.74 -4.32
CA TYR A 229 8.56 3.06 -3.28
C TYR A 229 7.64 1.99 -3.88
N GLY A 230 7.70 0.79 -3.31
CA GLY A 230 6.79 -0.32 -3.60
C GLY A 230 5.45 -0.15 -2.91
N TYR A 231 4.41 -0.72 -3.51
CA TYR A 231 3.03 -0.75 -2.99
C TYR A 231 2.41 0.62 -2.70
N LEU A 232 3.03 1.71 -3.17
CA LEU A 232 2.62 3.07 -2.83
C LEU A 232 1.29 3.42 -3.54
N PRO A 233 0.22 3.75 -2.80
CA PRO A 233 -1.05 4.14 -3.40
C PRO A 233 -0.94 5.33 -4.34
N GLY A 234 -1.83 5.42 -5.34
CA GLY A 234 -1.81 6.51 -6.32
C GLY A 234 -1.89 7.90 -5.68
N TRP A 235 -2.69 8.07 -4.62
CA TRP A 235 -2.78 9.34 -3.89
C TRP A 235 -1.48 9.70 -3.17
N MET A 236 -0.78 8.71 -2.60
CA MET A 236 0.53 8.95 -1.97
C MET A 236 1.55 9.36 -3.02
N SER A 237 1.49 8.84 -4.25
CA SER A 237 2.37 9.28 -5.33
C SER A 237 2.16 10.75 -5.68
N VAL A 238 0.91 11.24 -5.57
CA VAL A 238 0.58 12.66 -5.69
C VAL A 238 1.14 13.45 -4.51
N ALA A 239 0.95 12.95 -3.28
CA ALA A 239 1.44 13.59 -2.06
C ALA A 239 2.98 13.73 -2.06
N LEU A 240 3.72 12.68 -2.42
CA LEU A 240 5.18 12.68 -2.49
C LEU A 240 5.72 13.73 -3.47
N LYS A 241 5.03 13.97 -4.60
CA LYS A 241 5.40 15.03 -5.56
C LYS A 241 5.28 16.43 -4.98
N THR A 242 4.48 16.64 -3.93
CA THR A 242 4.40 17.92 -3.24
C THR A 242 5.59 18.18 -2.32
N GLY A 243 6.36 17.14 -1.96
CA GLY A 243 7.55 17.23 -1.11
C GLY A 243 7.28 17.66 0.33
N GLN A 244 6.02 17.64 0.78
CA GLN A 244 5.63 18.00 2.14
C GLN A 244 5.25 16.75 2.93
N PHE A 245 5.97 16.50 4.02
CA PHE A 245 5.78 15.37 4.91
C PHE A 245 5.55 15.86 6.34
N ASP A 246 5.01 14.97 7.19
CA ASP A 246 4.79 15.16 8.62
C ASP A 246 3.88 16.36 8.99
N THR A 247 3.25 16.98 7.99
CA THR A 247 2.32 18.11 8.10
C THR A 247 1.05 17.84 7.31
N VAL A 248 -0.02 18.58 7.63
CA VAL A 248 -1.27 18.55 6.86
C VAL A 248 -1.10 19.36 5.59
N VAL A 249 -1.44 18.75 4.46
CA VAL A 249 -1.42 19.39 3.15
C VAL A 249 -2.84 19.46 2.62
N CYS A 250 -3.27 20.67 2.24
CA CYS A 250 -4.50 20.91 1.49
C CYS A 250 -4.10 21.33 0.06
N PRO A 251 -4.29 20.48 -0.96
CA PRO A 251 -3.88 20.81 -2.32
C PRO A 251 -4.68 21.99 -2.90
N LYS A 252 -4.03 22.77 -3.76
CA LYS A 252 -4.72 23.80 -4.55
C LYS A 252 -5.49 23.21 -5.74
N VAL A 253 -5.00 22.09 -6.28
CA VAL A 253 -5.61 21.36 -7.39
C VAL A 253 -6.02 19.99 -6.88
N MET A 254 -7.32 19.75 -6.85
CA MET A 254 -7.88 18.48 -6.41
C MET A 254 -7.60 17.40 -7.44
N THR A 255 -7.09 16.26 -6.99
CA THR A 255 -6.87 15.08 -7.85
C THR A 255 -7.98 14.08 -7.62
N ALA A 256 -8.52 13.49 -8.68
CA ALA A 256 -9.56 12.49 -8.59
C ALA A 256 -9.02 11.17 -8.01
N ILE A 257 -9.83 10.50 -7.22
CA ILE A 257 -9.63 9.13 -6.73
C ILE A 257 -10.93 8.34 -6.97
N LYS A 258 -10.81 7.07 -7.36
CA LYS A 258 -11.96 6.21 -7.64
C LYS A 258 -12.27 5.31 -6.45
N ALA A 259 -13.53 4.92 -6.33
CA ALA A 259 -13.93 3.83 -5.46
C ALA A 259 -13.12 2.58 -5.81
N GLY A 260 -12.51 1.96 -4.81
CA GLY A 260 -11.65 0.79 -4.97
C GLY A 260 -10.16 1.09 -5.17
N ASP A 261 -9.77 2.35 -5.42
CA ASP A 261 -8.36 2.72 -5.42
C ASP A 261 -7.76 2.46 -4.03
N ALA A 262 -6.50 2.02 -3.98
CA ALA A 262 -5.79 1.82 -2.73
C ALA A 262 -5.71 3.14 -1.94
N ILE A 263 -5.99 3.09 -0.63
CA ILE A 263 -5.82 4.24 0.27
C ILE A 263 -4.66 4.06 1.25
N GLY A 264 -4.11 2.86 1.38
CA GLY A 264 -2.93 2.58 2.20
C GLY A 264 -3.10 1.29 2.98
N PHE A 265 -2.20 1.09 3.94
CA PHE A 265 -2.17 -0.09 4.81
C PHE A 265 -2.42 0.31 6.27
N LEU A 266 -2.70 -0.66 7.12
CA LEU A 266 -2.92 -0.45 8.55
C LEU A 266 -1.65 0.09 9.20
N GLY A 267 -1.77 1.19 9.94
CA GLY A 267 -0.68 1.75 10.73
C GLY A 267 -0.62 1.10 12.11
N LYS A 268 0.58 0.99 12.65
CA LYS A 268 0.79 0.59 14.04
C LYS A 268 0.36 1.70 15.00
N GLU A 269 -0.27 1.32 16.10
CA GLU A 269 -0.45 2.13 17.29
C GLU A 269 -0.06 1.30 18.52
N GLU A 270 0.69 1.93 19.42
CA GLU A 270 1.06 1.40 20.72
C GLU A 270 0.28 2.12 21.81
N VAL A 271 -0.47 1.35 22.60
CA VAL A 271 -1.29 1.84 23.71
C VAL A 271 -0.95 1.09 25.00
N PRO A 272 -1.11 1.73 26.18
CA PRO A 272 -1.02 1.00 27.43
C PRO A 272 -2.19 0.01 27.58
N ASP A 273 -1.89 -1.19 28.08
CA ASP A 273 -2.91 -2.08 28.64
C ASP A 273 -3.33 -1.65 30.05
N GLU A 274 -4.31 -2.36 30.61
CA GLU A 274 -4.84 -2.12 31.97
C GLU A 274 -3.78 -2.24 33.07
N PHE A 275 -2.64 -2.89 32.80
CA PHE A 275 -1.51 -3.07 33.71
C PHE A 275 -0.32 -2.16 33.38
N CYS A 276 -0.56 -1.12 32.57
CA CYS A 276 0.44 -0.17 32.06
C CYS A 276 1.54 -0.81 31.19
N ASN A 277 1.42 -2.04 30.71
CA ASN A 277 2.32 -2.58 29.68
C ASN A 277 1.98 -1.96 28.32
N VAL A 278 2.95 -1.91 27.42
CA VAL A 278 2.70 -1.43 26.05
C VAL A 278 2.22 -2.60 25.21
N THR A 279 1.04 -2.46 24.60
CA THR A 279 0.55 -3.37 23.57
C THR A 279 0.52 -2.66 22.23
N ALA A 280 0.84 -3.38 21.16
CA ALA A 280 0.83 -2.85 19.80
C ALA A 280 -0.33 -3.49 19.03
N ASP A 281 -1.11 -2.65 18.34
CA ASP A 281 -2.08 -3.11 17.34
C ASP A 281 -1.87 -2.38 16.01
N TRP A 282 -2.47 -2.93 14.95
CA TRP A 282 -2.46 -2.35 13.61
C TRP A 282 -3.89 -2.16 13.18
N PHE A 283 -4.28 -0.91 12.96
CA PHE A 283 -5.63 -0.60 12.50
C PHE A 283 -5.68 0.70 11.70
N SER A 284 -6.82 0.92 11.07
CA SER A 284 -7.22 2.20 10.51
C SER A 284 -8.59 2.57 11.07
N HIS A 285 -8.76 3.85 11.36
CA HIS A 285 -10.05 4.41 11.73
C HIS A 285 -10.65 5.12 10.52
N ILE A 286 -11.92 4.84 10.20
CA ILE A 286 -12.62 5.42 9.06
C ILE A 286 -13.88 6.14 9.53
N GLU A 287 -14.00 7.42 9.18
CA GLU A 287 -15.20 8.23 9.42
C GLU A 287 -15.81 8.72 8.11
N VAL A 288 -17.14 8.77 8.07
CA VAL A 288 -17.89 9.42 6.98
C VAL A 288 -18.65 10.59 7.57
N LEU A 289 -18.39 11.78 7.04
CA LEU A 289 -18.88 13.05 7.57
C LEU A 289 -19.66 13.78 6.47
N SER A 290 -20.78 14.39 6.80
CA SER A 290 -21.52 15.28 5.90
C SER A 290 -21.80 16.59 6.61
N ASN A 291 -21.71 17.70 5.88
CA ASN A 291 -22.15 19.00 6.36
C ASN A 291 -23.48 19.43 5.70
N ASP A 292 -24.04 18.58 4.85
CA ASP A 292 -25.39 18.75 4.34
C ASP A 292 -26.37 18.30 5.43
N GLY A 293 -26.96 19.27 6.12
CA GLY A 293 -27.95 19.11 7.18
C GLY A 293 -29.02 20.19 7.11
#